data_AF-A0A919ZXN7-F1
#
_entry.id   AF-A0A919ZXN7-F1
#
_cell.length_a   1.000
_cell.length_b   1.000
_cell.length_c   1.000
_cell.angle_alpha   90.00
_cell.angle_beta   90.00
_cell.angle_gamma   90.00
#
_symmetry.space_group_name_H-M   'P 1'
#
loop_
_entity.id
_entity.type
_entity.pdbx_description
1 polymer ?
#
loop_
_entity_poly.entity_id
_entity_poly.type
_entity_poly.pdbx_seq_one_letter_code
_entity_poly.pdbx_strand_id
1 'polypeptide(L)'
;MAGSAKDKTIITVSVEEKSTGEISLGAGFSSQDGPLANIGIRERNLLGKGQDLTFNFKGSAARQEFKIGFTEPYFLDRDVSAGFDLVQSTTDRQTESSFDERKAGGGLRLGYSLGPDLRQRLKYSFERTQIRNVDDQASIFIKEQEGNNTVSQVSHTTSYDQLDNRRQPSKGYAVSLTNDLAGLGGDARHLRSKLRAGYFVPILEDQVLSF
;
A
#
# COMPACT_ATOMS: atom_id res chain seq x y z
N MET A 1 43.50 -7.80 -11.04
CA MET A 1 44.09 -7.94 -12.39
C MET A 1 44.27 -6.55 -12.98
N ALA A 2 45.42 -6.24 -13.56
CA ALA A 2 45.60 -4.98 -14.30
C ALA A 2 44.59 -4.94 -15.46
N GLY A 3 43.91 -3.81 -15.65
CA GLY A 3 42.99 -3.63 -16.77
C GLY A 3 43.73 -3.45 -18.09
N SER A 4 42.98 -3.24 -19.17
CA SER A 4 43.54 -3.16 -20.53
C SER A 4 44.50 -1.98 -20.78
N ALA A 5 44.64 -1.05 -19.83
CA ALA A 5 45.59 0.05 -19.84
C ALA A 5 46.06 0.36 -18.40
N LYS A 6 47.15 1.13 -18.24
CA LYS A 6 47.78 1.45 -16.94
C LYS A 6 46.85 2.15 -15.94
N ASP A 7 45.83 2.83 -16.45
CA ASP A 7 44.79 3.56 -15.71
C ASP A 7 43.49 2.76 -15.54
N LYS A 8 43.43 1.53 -16.06
CA LYS A 8 42.25 0.67 -15.97
C LYS A 8 42.46 -0.44 -14.95
N THR A 9 41.42 -0.69 -14.16
CA THR A 9 41.34 -1.83 -13.25
C THR A 9 40.07 -2.60 -13.57
N ILE A 10 40.19 -3.93 -13.61
CA ILE A 10 39.01 -4.82 -13.71
C ILE A 10 38.48 -5.03 -12.31
N ILE A 11 37.23 -4.64 -12.08
CA ILE A 11 36.51 -4.92 -10.85
C ILE A 11 35.71 -6.20 -11.09
N THR A 12 36.15 -7.29 -10.48
CA THR A 12 35.40 -8.55 -10.46
C THR A 12 34.57 -8.58 -9.19
N VAL A 13 33.25 -8.66 -9.34
CA VAL A 13 32.32 -8.84 -8.23
C VAL A 13 31.85 -10.29 -8.24
N SER A 14 32.26 -11.06 -7.24
CA SER A 14 31.73 -12.41 -7.01
C SER A 14 30.48 -12.30 -6.15
N VAL A 15 29.36 -12.82 -6.64
CA VAL A 15 28.09 -12.86 -5.90
C VAL A 15 27.68 -14.31 -5.66
N GLU A 16 27.08 -14.56 -4.50
CA GLU A 16 26.37 -15.79 -4.20
C GLU A 16 24.89 -15.44 -4.05
N GLU A 17 24.05 -16.03 -4.89
CA GLU A 17 22.62 -15.73 -4.88
C GLU A 17 21.96 -16.29 -3.61
N LYS A 18 21.06 -15.51 -3.01
CA LYS A 18 20.24 -15.93 -1.87
C LYS A 18 18.80 -16.15 -2.31
N SER A 19 18.08 -16.99 -1.57
CA SER A 19 16.63 -17.10 -1.71
C SER A 19 15.98 -15.73 -1.52
N THR A 20 15.17 -15.34 -2.48
CA THR A 20 14.48 -14.04 -2.55
C THR A 20 12.99 -14.14 -2.22
N GLY A 21 12.48 -15.36 -2.12
CA GLY A 21 11.16 -15.70 -1.62
C GLY A 21 11.07 -15.66 -0.10
N GLU A 22 9.96 -15.10 0.40
CA GLU A 22 9.63 -14.93 1.81
C GLU A 22 8.20 -15.44 2.07
N ILE A 23 8.01 -16.17 3.18
CA ILE A 23 6.70 -16.52 3.73
C ILE A 23 6.57 -15.88 5.10
N SER A 24 5.44 -15.23 5.35
CA SER A 24 5.10 -14.58 6.61
C SER A 24 3.79 -15.13 7.15
N LEU A 25 3.78 -15.42 8.44
CA LEU A 25 2.61 -15.88 9.19
C LEU A 25 2.46 -14.97 10.40
N GLY A 26 1.25 -14.51 10.67
CA GLY A 26 0.97 -13.68 11.84
C GLY A 26 -0.40 -13.98 12.41
N ALA A 27 -0.54 -13.75 13.71
CA ALA A 27 -1.79 -13.86 14.45
C ALA A 27 -1.88 -12.70 15.44
N GLY A 28 -3.10 -12.29 15.79
CA GLY A 28 -3.34 -11.21 16.73
C GLY A 28 -4.79 -11.16 17.19
N PHE A 29 -5.15 -10.07 17.87
CA PHE A 29 -6.51 -9.84 18.35
C PHE A 29 -6.89 -8.36 18.19
N SER A 30 -8.12 -8.10 17.74
CA SER A 30 -8.73 -6.78 17.61
C SER A 30 -9.95 -6.71 18.51
N SER A 31 -10.16 -5.59 19.21
CA SER A 31 -11.38 -5.37 19.99
C SER A 31 -12.63 -5.30 19.10
N GLN A 32 -12.47 -4.92 17.84
CA GLN A 32 -13.55 -4.81 16.87
C GLN A 32 -13.75 -6.11 16.06
N ASP A 33 -12.67 -6.76 15.63
CA ASP A 33 -12.72 -7.89 14.70
C ASP A 33 -12.42 -9.26 15.33
N GLY A 34 -12.12 -9.28 16.64
CA GLY A 34 -11.74 -10.49 17.36
C GLY A 34 -10.37 -11.06 16.94
N PRO A 35 -10.18 -12.39 17.03
CA PRO A 35 -8.96 -13.06 16.58
C PRO A 35 -8.72 -12.82 15.09
N LEU A 36 -7.46 -12.56 14.74
CA LEU A 36 -7.03 -12.35 13.36
C LEU A 36 -5.80 -13.19 13.03
N ALA A 37 -5.73 -13.62 11.78
CA ALA A 37 -4.63 -14.37 11.21
C ALA A 37 -4.26 -13.79 9.84
N ASN A 38 -2.98 -13.76 9.52
CA ASN A 38 -2.47 -13.31 8.23
C ASN A 38 -1.42 -14.26 7.68
N ILE A 39 -1.49 -14.50 6.38
CA ILE A 39 -0.53 -15.29 5.60
C ILE A 39 -0.07 -14.42 4.45
N GLY A 40 1.24 -14.23 4.31
CA GLY A 40 1.83 -13.46 3.22
C GLY A 40 2.92 -14.25 2.53
N ILE A 41 2.93 -14.22 1.20
CA ILE A 41 3.99 -14.77 0.35
C ILE A 41 4.53 -13.61 -0.49
N ARG A 42 5.85 -13.48 -0.57
CA ARG A 42 6.51 -12.46 -1.38
C ARG A 42 7.68 -13.06 -2.13
N GLU A 43 7.83 -12.69 -3.38
CA GLU A 43 9.02 -12.97 -4.20
C GLU A 43 9.58 -11.63 -4.67
N ARG A 44 10.80 -11.28 -4.25
CA ARG A 44 11.43 -9.97 -4.54
C ARG A 44 12.22 -9.97 -5.84
N ASN A 45 12.52 -11.15 -6.40
CA ASN A 45 13.31 -11.30 -7.61
C ASN A 45 12.65 -12.32 -8.54
N LEU A 46 11.39 -12.06 -8.90
CA LEU A 46 10.61 -12.99 -9.73
C LEU A 46 11.37 -13.31 -11.03
N LEU A 47 11.71 -14.58 -11.20
CA LEU A 47 12.47 -15.11 -12.35
C LEU A 47 13.82 -14.40 -12.59
N GLY A 48 14.43 -13.82 -11.55
CA GLY A 48 15.72 -13.13 -11.68
C GLY A 48 15.63 -11.69 -12.24
N LYS A 49 14.43 -11.10 -12.34
CA LYS A 49 14.21 -9.79 -12.99
C LYS A 49 14.16 -8.59 -12.04
N GLY A 50 14.35 -8.78 -10.74
CA GLY A 50 14.18 -7.74 -9.71
C GLY A 50 12.72 -7.32 -9.47
N GLN A 51 11.77 -8.08 -10.02
CA GLN A 51 10.34 -7.84 -9.91
C GLN A 51 9.78 -8.37 -8.60
N ASP A 52 8.90 -7.58 -7.98
CA ASP A 52 8.30 -7.89 -6.68
C ASP A 52 6.86 -8.38 -6.85
N LEU A 53 6.60 -9.64 -6.48
CA LEU A 53 5.28 -10.25 -6.44
C LEU A 53 4.88 -10.50 -4.99
N THR A 54 3.66 -10.10 -4.63
CA THR A 54 3.10 -10.27 -3.29
C THR A 54 1.73 -10.91 -3.35
N PHE A 55 1.50 -11.86 -2.46
CA PHE A 55 0.19 -12.41 -2.13
C PHE A 55 -0.02 -12.27 -0.63
N ASN A 56 -1.17 -11.74 -0.21
CA ASN A 56 -1.52 -11.61 1.19
C ASN A 56 -2.95 -12.05 1.40
N PHE A 57 -3.16 -12.93 2.37
CA PHE A 57 -4.45 -13.29 2.91
C PHE A 57 -4.53 -12.82 4.36
N LYS A 58 -5.65 -12.20 4.74
CA LYS A 58 -5.98 -11.84 6.11
C LYS A 58 -7.38 -12.32 6.43
N GLY A 59 -7.56 -12.98 7.56
CA GLY A 59 -8.85 -13.43 8.06
C GLY A 59 -9.02 -13.03 9.52
N SER A 60 -10.21 -12.59 9.87
CA SER A 60 -10.69 -12.38 11.24
C SER A 60 -12.12 -12.93 11.37
N ALA A 61 -12.73 -12.81 12.55
CA ALA A 61 -14.11 -13.25 12.76
C ALA A 61 -15.10 -12.49 11.83
N ALA A 62 -14.87 -11.20 11.61
CA ALA A 62 -15.75 -10.35 10.81
C ALA A 62 -15.27 -10.09 9.37
N ARG A 63 -13.98 -10.31 9.06
CA ARG A 63 -13.40 -9.86 7.79
C ARG A 63 -12.45 -10.85 7.15
N GLN A 64 -12.58 -11.02 5.84
CA GLN A 64 -11.63 -11.76 5.00
C GLN A 64 -11.12 -10.85 3.89
N GLU A 65 -9.81 -10.85 3.64
CA GLU A 65 -9.16 -10.01 2.64
C GLU A 65 -8.09 -10.81 1.89
N PHE A 66 -8.12 -10.71 0.56
CA PHE A 66 -7.13 -11.25 -0.36
C PHE A 66 -6.53 -10.09 -1.15
N LYS A 67 -5.20 -10.04 -1.24
CA LYS A 67 -4.49 -9.02 -1.98
C LYS A 67 -3.35 -9.62 -2.78
N ILE A 68 -3.30 -9.24 -4.07
CA ILE A 68 -2.19 -9.56 -4.97
C ILE A 68 -1.57 -8.24 -5.41
N GLY A 69 -0.26 -8.18 -5.47
CA GLY A 69 0.46 -7.02 -5.95
C GLY A 69 1.68 -7.40 -6.75
N PHE A 70 1.89 -6.70 -7.86
CA PHE A 70 3.10 -6.81 -8.68
C PHE A 70 3.74 -5.42 -8.78
N THR A 71 5.07 -5.36 -8.72
CA THR A 71 5.85 -4.13 -8.90
C THR A 71 7.10 -4.39 -9.74
N GLU A 72 7.26 -3.62 -10.81
CA GLU A 72 8.46 -3.46 -11.59
C GLU A 72 9.19 -2.19 -11.11
N PRO A 73 10.30 -2.28 -10.38
CA PRO A 73 11.00 -1.11 -9.84
C PRO A 73 11.67 -0.24 -10.91
N TYR A 74 12.06 -0.82 -12.05
CA TYR A 74 12.79 -0.12 -13.13
C TYR A 74 12.01 -0.16 -14.44
N PHE A 75 10.79 0.37 -14.42
CA PHE A 75 9.91 0.35 -15.58
C PHE A 75 10.52 1.11 -16.75
N LEU A 76 10.61 0.45 -17.91
CA LEU A 76 11.26 0.97 -19.12
C LEU A 76 12.73 1.37 -18.91
N ASP A 77 13.46 0.62 -18.07
CA ASP A 77 14.88 0.83 -17.75
C ASP A 77 15.17 2.21 -17.14
N ARG A 78 14.21 2.76 -16.41
CA ARG A 78 14.31 4.05 -15.71
C ARG A 78 14.10 3.88 -14.23
N ASP A 79 14.55 4.85 -13.42
CA ASP A 79 14.21 4.94 -11.98
C ASP A 79 12.74 5.39 -11.79
N VAL A 80 11.84 4.57 -12.33
CA VAL A 80 10.39 4.72 -12.28
C VAL A 80 9.82 3.35 -11.96
N SER A 81 9.20 3.25 -10.79
CA SER A 81 8.45 2.06 -10.39
C SER A 81 7.07 2.06 -11.05
N ALA A 82 6.67 0.92 -11.61
CA ALA A 82 5.31 0.66 -12.08
C ALA A 82 4.76 -0.60 -11.42
N GLY A 83 3.44 -0.71 -11.29
CA GLY A 83 2.86 -1.93 -10.73
C GLY A 83 1.36 -1.91 -10.69
N PHE A 84 0.78 -3.04 -10.29
CA PHE A 84 -0.65 -3.15 -10.07
C PHE A 84 -0.96 -3.80 -8.72
N ASP A 85 -2.16 -3.52 -8.20
CA ASP A 85 -2.76 -4.18 -7.05
C ASP A 85 -4.13 -4.72 -7.45
N LEU A 86 -4.46 -5.90 -6.91
CA LEU A 86 -5.81 -6.44 -6.89
C LEU A 86 -6.16 -6.74 -5.44
N VAL A 87 -7.37 -6.37 -5.04
CA VAL A 87 -7.88 -6.60 -3.69
C VAL A 87 -9.31 -7.11 -3.76
N GLN A 88 -9.61 -8.10 -2.93
CA GLN A 88 -10.98 -8.50 -2.64
C GLN A 88 -11.11 -8.64 -1.13
N SER A 89 -12.14 -8.03 -0.55
CA SER A 89 -12.48 -8.23 0.85
C SER A 89 -13.97 -8.44 1.05
N THR A 90 -14.32 -9.29 1.99
CA THR A 90 -15.69 -9.46 2.49
C THR A 90 -15.66 -9.12 3.97
N THR A 91 -16.59 -8.28 4.40
CA THR A 91 -16.78 -7.89 5.79
C THR A 91 -18.21 -8.19 6.18
N ASP A 92 -18.39 -9.06 7.17
CA ASP A 92 -19.66 -9.25 7.86
C ASP A 92 -19.86 -8.06 8.82
N ARG A 93 -20.99 -7.36 8.68
CA ARG A 93 -21.40 -6.28 9.59
C ARG A 93 -22.80 -6.51 10.12
N GLN A 94 -23.25 -7.77 10.21
CA GLN A 94 -24.60 -8.10 10.64
C GLN A 94 -24.88 -7.62 12.07
N THR A 95 -23.88 -7.67 12.94
CA THR A 95 -24.03 -7.29 14.35
C THR A 95 -24.03 -5.77 14.55
N GLU A 96 -23.21 -5.03 13.80
CA GLU A 96 -22.99 -3.59 13.99
C GLU A 96 -23.89 -2.72 13.12
N SER A 97 -24.29 -3.20 11.94
CA SER A 97 -25.02 -2.40 10.96
C SER A 97 -26.02 -3.20 10.12
N SER A 98 -26.18 -4.49 10.38
CA SER A 98 -27.19 -5.36 9.76
C SER A 98 -27.08 -5.49 8.24
N PHE A 99 -25.84 -5.56 7.73
CA PHE A 99 -25.55 -5.82 6.32
C PHE A 99 -24.20 -6.53 6.12
N ASP A 100 -23.98 -7.10 4.95
CA ASP A 100 -22.68 -7.59 4.50
C ASP A 100 -22.08 -6.66 3.46
N GLU A 101 -20.77 -6.42 3.57
CA GLU A 101 -20.01 -5.63 2.61
C GLU A 101 -19.05 -6.51 1.82
N ARG A 102 -19.12 -6.48 0.49
CA ARG A 102 -18.10 -7.07 -0.38
C ARG A 102 -17.44 -5.98 -1.20
N LYS A 103 -16.11 -5.90 -1.13
CA LYS A 103 -15.29 -4.99 -1.93
C LYS A 103 -14.41 -5.78 -2.87
N ALA A 104 -14.36 -5.36 -4.12
CA ALA A 104 -13.40 -5.84 -5.10
C ALA A 104 -12.81 -4.64 -5.83
N GLY A 105 -11.50 -4.58 -5.95
CA GLY A 105 -10.86 -3.44 -6.57
C GLY A 105 -9.51 -3.79 -7.17
N GLY A 106 -9.03 -2.88 -8.01
CA GLY A 106 -7.70 -2.94 -8.56
C GLY A 106 -7.13 -1.54 -8.74
N GLY A 107 -5.83 -1.48 -8.90
CA GLY A 107 -5.16 -0.22 -9.16
C GLY A 107 -3.89 -0.38 -9.95
N LEU A 108 -3.60 0.63 -10.78
CA LEU A 108 -2.34 0.80 -11.47
C LEU A 108 -1.56 1.91 -10.76
N ARG A 109 -0.26 1.68 -10.55
CA ARG A 109 0.62 2.57 -9.80
C ARG A 109 1.83 2.92 -10.64
N LEU A 110 2.20 4.19 -10.61
CA LEU A 110 3.48 4.72 -11.08
C LEU A 110 4.11 5.51 -9.95
N GLY A 111 5.42 5.41 -9.78
CA GLY A 111 6.14 6.18 -8.77
C GLY A 111 7.56 6.48 -9.20
N TYR A 112 7.98 7.72 -9.00
CA TYR A 112 9.29 8.22 -9.39
C TYR A 112 9.84 9.14 -8.30
N SER A 113 11.16 9.21 -8.19
CA SER A 113 11.84 10.07 -7.24
C SER A 113 12.44 11.27 -8.00
N LEU A 114 12.23 12.49 -7.49
CA LEU A 114 12.82 13.71 -8.06
C LEU A 114 14.11 14.11 -7.34
N GLY A 115 14.44 13.40 -6.25
CA GLY A 115 15.64 13.55 -5.43
C GLY A 115 15.66 12.46 -4.37
N PRO A 116 16.65 12.46 -3.46
CA PRO A 116 16.77 11.44 -2.41
C PRO A 116 15.55 11.42 -1.46
N ASP A 117 14.95 12.58 -1.23
CA ASP A 117 13.91 12.75 -0.21
C ASP A 117 12.51 12.95 -0.81
N LEU A 118 12.44 13.41 -2.06
CA LEU A 118 11.20 13.77 -2.75
C LEU A 118 10.73 12.65 -3.67
N ARG A 119 9.63 12.00 -3.30
CA ARG A 119 8.98 10.95 -4.07
C ARG A 119 7.59 11.35 -4.52
N GLN A 120 7.29 11.05 -5.78
CA GLN A 120 5.98 11.22 -6.39
C GLN A 120 5.37 9.86 -6.67
N ARG A 121 4.05 9.75 -6.49
CA ARG A 121 3.28 8.54 -6.81
C ARG A 121 1.95 8.92 -7.45
N LEU A 122 1.68 8.34 -8.60
CA LEU A 122 0.38 8.40 -9.26
C LEU A 122 -0.28 7.01 -9.16
N LYS A 123 -1.53 6.97 -8.74
CA LYS A 123 -2.32 5.74 -8.70
C LYS A 123 -3.66 5.98 -9.38
N TYR A 124 -4.03 5.12 -10.32
CA TYR A 124 -5.41 4.96 -10.74
C TYR A 124 -6.00 3.76 -9.99
N SER A 125 -7.17 3.91 -9.39
CA SER A 125 -7.87 2.83 -8.70
C SER A 125 -9.31 2.73 -9.17
N PHE A 126 -9.79 1.50 -9.28
CA PHE A 126 -11.17 1.14 -9.53
C PHE A 126 -11.62 0.20 -8.42
N GLU A 127 -12.65 0.59 -7.68
CA GLU A 127 -13.20 -0.19 -6.58
C GLU A 127 -14.71 -0.34 -6.76
N ARG A 128 -15.22 -1.55 -6.58
CA ARG A 128 -16.64 -1.85 -6.50
C ARG A 128 -16.96 -2.36 -5.11
N THR A 129 -17.85 -1.65 -4.43
CA THR A 129 -18.44 -2.04 -3.15
C THR A 129 -19.84 -2.58 -3.42
N GLN A 130 -20.16 -3.73 -2.84
CA GLN A 130 -21.49 -4.31 -2.86
C GLN A 130 -22.00 -4.42 -1.42
N ILE A 131 -23.13 -3.78 -1.15
CA ILE A 131 -23.89 -3.94 0.08
C ILE A 131 -24.99 -4.96 -0.20
N ARG A 132 -25.07 -6.01 0.63
CA ARG A 132 -26.00 -7.14 0.45
C ARG A 132 -26.43 -7.71 1.79
N ASN A 133 -27.41 -8.60 1.79
CA ASN A 133 -27.93 -9.24 3.00
C ASN A 133 -28.35 -8.19 4.04
N VAL A 134 -29.09 -7.16 3.59
CA VAL A 134 -29.57 -6.07 4.44
C VAL A 134 -30.77 -6.57 5.23
N ASP A 135 -30.73 -6.48 6.56
CA ASP A 135 -31.82 -6.91 7.43
C ASP A 135 -33.08 -6.02 7.28
N ASP A 136 -34.26 -6.59 7.51
CA ASP A 136 -35.53 -5.87 7.47
C ASP A 136 -35.64 -4.76 8.53
N GLN A 137 -34.89 -4.86 9.63
CA GLN A 137 -34.79 -3.84 10.67
C GLN A 137 -33.66 -2.83 10.43
N ALA A 138 -32.88 -2.97 9.34
CA ALA A 138 -31.83 -2.03 9.01
C ALA A 138 -32.39 -0.62 8.78
N SER A 139 -31.58 0.38 9.10
CA SER A 139 -31.90 1.79 8.86
C SER A 139 -32.19 2.04 7.37
N ILE A 140 -33.07 2.99 7.09
CA ILE A 140 -33.43 3.38 5.71
C ILE A 140 -32.19 3.76 4.88
N PHE A 141 -31.19 4.40 5.50
CA PHE A 141 -29.94 4.76 4.82
C PHE A 141 -29.14 3.54 4.35
N ILE A 142 -29.21 2.40 5.06
CA ILE A 142 -28.53 1.16 4.66
C ILE A 142 -29.30 0.49 3.53
N LYS A 143 -30.64 0.47 3.63
CA LYS A 143 -31.51 -0.09 2.58
C LYS A 143 -31.37 0.67 1.26
N GLU A 144 -31.26 1.99 1.30
CA GLU A 144 -31.02 2.82 0.11
C GLU A 144 -29.63 2.60 -0.51
N GLN A 145 -28.65 2.15 0.29
CA GLN A 145 -27.31 1.83 -0.18
C GLN A 145 -27.15 0.38 -0.65
N GLU A 146 -28.20 -0.43 -0.54
CA GLU A 146 -28.18 -1.81 -1.02
C GLU A 146 -27.87 -1.85 -2.52
N GLY A 147 -27.01 -2.78 -2.92
CA GLY A 147 -26.60 -2.93 -4.30
C GLY A 147 -25.13 -2.58 -4.51
N ASN A 148 -24.81 -2.04 -5.68
CA ASN A 148 -23.43 -1.84 -6.11
C ASN A 148 -23.09 -0.36 -6.21
N ASN A 149 -21.96 0.01 -5.62
CA ASN A 149 -21.37 1.33 -5.72
C ASN A 149 -19.94 1.20 -6.27
N THR A 150 -19.64 1.91 -7.34
CA THR A 150 -18.37 1.87 -8.05
C THR A 150 -17.66 3.21 -7.92
N VAL A 151 -16.38 3.18 -7.57
CA VAL A 151 -15.54 4.37 -7.45
C VAL A 151 -14.32 4.19 -8.34
N SER A 152 -14.18 5.06 -9.35
CA SER A 152 -12.91 5.24 -10.06
C SER A 152 -12.24 6.52 -9.59
N GLN A 153 -10.94 6.44 -9.29
CA GLN A 153 -10.21 7.54 -8.65
C GLN A 153 -8.78 7.61 -9.16
N VAL A 154 -8.30 8.82 -9.43
CA VAL A 154 -6.88 9.13 -9.61
C VAL A 154 -6.36 9.75 -8.33
N SER A 155 -5.26 9.21 -7.81
CA SER A 155 -4.63 9.64 -6.58
C SER A 155 -3.20 10.08 -6.88
N HIS A 156 -2.87 11.34 -6.57
CA HIS A 156 -1.51 11.86 -6.68
C HIS A 156 -0.95 12.09 -5.28
N THR A 157 0.18 11.45 -4.97
CA THR A 157 0.86 11.58 -3.68
C THR A 157 2.26 12.15 -3.88
N THR A 158 2.50 13.31 -3.27
CA THR A 158 3.83 13.88 -3.06
C THR A 158 4.28 13.53 -1.65
N SER A 159 5.48 13.01 -1.49
CA SER A 159 6.08 12.69 -0.19
C SER A 159 7.50 13.25 -0.13
N TYR A 160 7.81 13.92 0.97
CA TYR A 160 9.14 14.45 1.29
C TYR A 160 9.56 13.93 2.65
N ASP A 161 10.69 13.23 2.74
CA ASP A 161 11.13 12.52 3.96
C ASP A 161 12.60 12.81 4.25
N GLN A 162 12.83 13.55 5.33
CA GLN A 162 14.14 13.95 5.87
C GLN A 162 14.32 13.42 7.31
N LEU A 163 13.63 12.32 7.65
CA LEU A 163 13.82 11.67 8.94
C LEU A 163 15.18 10.98 9.00
N ASP A 164 15.84 11.09 10.14
CA ASP A 164 17.08 10.39 10.44
C ASP A 164 16.90 8.86 10.43
N ASN A 165 15.77 8.38 10.96
CA ASN A 165 15.43 6.98 11.02
C ASN A 165 13.92 6.78 10.83
N ARG A 166 13.53 5.97 9.86
CA ARG A 166 12.11 5.74 9.54
C ARG A 166 11.34 4.88 10.55
N ARG A 167 12.04 4.05 11.34
CA ARG A 167 11.41 3.14 12.31
C ARG A 167 11.30 3.78 13.68
N GLN A 168 12.31 4.53 14.08
CA GLN A 168 12.38 5.22 15.35
C GLN A 168 12.97 6.62 15.11
N PRO A 169 12.17 7.57 14.60
CA PRO A 169 12.67 8.89 14.25
C PRO A 169 13.04 9.68 15.51
N SER A 170 14.22 10.28 15.51
CA SER A 170 14.66 11.18 16.59
C SER A 170 14.78 12.63 16.13
N LYS A 171 14.98 12.84 14.82
CA LYS A 171 15.20 14.15 14.23
C LYS A 171 14.68 14.21 12.79
N GLY A 172 14.13 15.36 12.44
CA GLY A 172 13.78 15.69 11.06
C GLY A 172 12.27 15.77 10.86
N TYR A 173 11.85 15.78 9.60
CA TYR A 173 10.43 15.87 9.25
C TYR A 173 10.09 14.97 8.07
N ALA A 174 8.84 14.52 8.04
CA ALA A 174 8.25 13.88 6.89
C ALA A 174 6.91 14.55 6.59
N VAL A 175 6.67 14.87 5.32
CA VAL A 175 5.42 15.45 4.84
C VAL A 175 4.93 14.65 3.65
N SER A 176 3.65 14.33 3.63
CA SER A 176 2.99 13.68 2.50
C SER A 176 1.65 14.35 2.22
N LEU A 177 1.47 14.81 0.99
CA LEU A 177 0.23 15.34 0.48
C LEU A 177 -0.34 14.36 -0.55
N THR A 178 -1.56 13.88 -0.32
CA THR A 178 -2.31 13.04 -1.25
C THR A 178 -3.56 13.77 -1.73
N ASN A 179 -3.71 13.91 -3.04
CA ASN A 179 -4.93 14.42 -3.67
C ASN A 179 -5.63 13.28 -4.41
N ASP A 180 -6.86 13.00 -4.00
CA ASP A 180 -7.73 11.96 -4.51
C ASP A 180 -8.85 12.61 -5.34
N LEU A 181 -8.90 12.38 -6.64
CA LEU A 181 -9.95 12.85 -7.53
C LEU A 181 -10.77 11.66 -8.04
N ALA A 182 -12.01 11.55 -7.60
CA ALA A 182 -12.96 10.54 -8.05
C ALA A 182 -13.99 11.13 -9.01
N GLY A 183 -14.43 10.32 -9.98
CA GLY A 183 -15.44 10.72 -10.96
C GLY A 183 -15.07 10.51 -12.41
N LEU A 184 -14.02 9.73 -12.72
CA LEU A 184 -13.69 9.29 -14.07
C LEU A 184 -14.54 8.07 -14.50
N GLY A 185 -15.80 8.05 -14.09
CA GLY A 185 -16.69 6.89 -14.10
C GLY A 185 -17.09 6.42 -12.69
N GLY A 186 -18.08 5.53 -12.63
CA GLY A 186 -18.69 5.08 -11.37
C GLY A 186 -19.66 6.10 -10.79
N ASP A 187 -20.03 5.86 -9.54
CA ASP A 187 -21.18 6.47 -8.86
C ASP A 187 -20.76 7.60 -7.91
N ALA A 188 -19.47 7.71 -7.59
CA ALA A 188 -18.92 8.74 -6.69
C ALA A 188 -18.15 9.84 -7.43
N ARG A 189 -18.36 11.10 -7.02
CA ARG A 189 -17.60 12.27 -7.48
C ARG A 189 -17.16 13.10 -6.30
N HIS A 190 -15.86 13.18 -6.08
CA HIS A 190 -15.28 13.97 -4.99
C HIS A 190 -13.84 14.37 -5.28
N LEU A 191 -13.41 15.46 -4.66
CA LEU A 191 -12.00 15.80 -4.49
C LEU A 191 -11.69 15.69 -3.00
N ARG A 192 -10.63 14.95 -2.66
CA ARG A 192 -10.19 14.80 -1.27
C ARG A 192 -8.69 15.01 -1.17
N SER A 193 -8.30 15.99 -0.36
CA SER A 193 -6.89 16.28 -0.04
C SER A 193 -6.57 15.78 1.36
N LYS A 194 -5.51 15.00 1.50
CA LYS A 194 -5.00 14.46 2.76
C LYS A 194 -3.58 14.94 2.96
N LEU A 195 -3.33 15.65 4.05
CA LEU A 195 -1.99 16.03 4.49
C LEU A 195 -1.61 15.16 5.69
N ARG A 196 -0.44 14.55 5.63
CA ARG A 196 0.24 13.93 6.77
C ARG A 196 1.56 14.64 6.95
N ALA A 197 1.82 15.16 8.14
CA ALA A 197 3.09 15.75 8.49
C ALA A 197 3.52 15.17 9.83
N GLY A 198 4.83 14.97 10.00
CA GLY A 198 5.44 14.57 11.25
C GLY A 198 6.73 15.36 11.44
N TYR A 199 6.96 15.90 12.63
CA TYR A 199 8.19 16.61 12.97
C TYR A 199 8.76 16.12 14.30
N PHE A 200 10.05 15.78 14.28
CA PHE A 200 10.75 15.18 15.41
C PHE A 200 11.94 16.05 15.81
N VAL A 201 12.00 16.37 17.11
CA VAL A 201 13.08 17.16 17.70
C VAL A 201 13.59 16.44 18.95
N PRO A 202 14.90 16.13 19.03
CA PRO A 202 15.50 15.58 20.24
C PRO A 202 15.67 16.71 21.27
N ILE A 203 15.19 16.51 22.49
CA ILE A 203 15.35 17.47 23.61
C ILE A 203 16.48 17.02 24.55
N LEU A 204 16.57 15.71 24.82
CA LEU A 204 17.67 15.04 25.54
C LEU A 204 18.07 13.77 24.78
N GLU A 205 19.16 13.09 25.20
CA GLU A 205 19.66 11.86 24.55
C GLU A 205 18.56 10.78 24.37
N ASP A 206 17.62 10.66 25.32
CA ASP A 206 16.54 9.66 25.30
C ASP A 206 15.13 10.26 25.15
N GLN A 207 15.00 11.57 24.95
CA GLN A 207 13.69 12.24 24.88
C GLN A 207 13.49 12.97 23.56
N VAL A 208 12.47 12.54 22.81
CA VAL A 208 12.10 13.10 21.52
C VAL A 208 10.68 13.66 21.60
N LEU A 209 10.52 14.91 21.16
CA LEU A 209 9.21 15.52 20.98
C LEU A 209 8.76 15.29 19.53
N SER A 210 7.54 14.75 19.37
CA SER A 210 6.93 14.49 18.07
C SER A 210 5.65 15.30 17.89
N PHE A 211 5.48 15.88 16.71
CA PHE A 211 4.29 16.62 16.28
C PHE A 211 3.71 16.01 15.01
#